data_AF-A0A659V2X5-F1
#
_entry.id   AF-A0A659V2X5-F1
#
_cell.length_a   1.000
_cell.length_b   1.000
_cell.length_c   1.000
_cell.angle_alpha   90.00
_cell.angle_beta   90.00
_cell.angle_gamma   90.00
#
_symmetry.space_group_name_H-M   'P 1'
#
loop_
_entity.id
_entity.type
_entity.pdbx_description
1 polymer ?
#
loop_
_entity_poly.entity_id
_entity_poly.type
_entity_poly.pdbx_seq_one_letter_code
_entity_poly.pdbx_strand_id
1 'polypeptide(L)'
;MRLFNMAADLRVLSFASKLAPCTVAMEACCGAHYLHRFWPNEGTMSPEYVRPCVKAQKNDDRDAEAIRISRRTSDDAVVEFKSEAQLDV
;
A
#
# COMPACT_ATOMS: atom_id res chain seq x y z
N MET A 1 8.76 -8.88 2.21
CA MET A 1 7.59 -8.23 1.57
C MET A 1 6.34 -8.82 2.18
N ARG A 2 5.74 -8.11 3.13
CA ARG A 2 4.48 -8.49 3.77
C ARG A 2 3.43 -7.48 3.30
N LEU A 3 2.33 -7.99 2.77
CA LEU A 3 1.35 -7.20 2.01
C LEU A 3 0.09 -7.11 2.82
N PHE A 4 -0.51 -5.95 2.81
CA PHE A 4 -1.72 -5.73 3.56
C PHE A 4 -2.63 -4.83 2.75
N ASN A 5 -3.89 -5.26 2.60
CA ASN A 5 -4.98 -4.38 2.24
C ASN A 5 -5.36 -3.60 3.51
N MET A 6 -4.67 -2.48 3.78
CA MET A 6 -4.76 -1.79 5.07
C MET A 6 -5.81 -0.68 5.06
N ALA A 7 -6.86 -0.87 5.86
CA ALA A 7 -7.61 0.25 6.41
C ALA A 7 -6.73 1.05 7.40
N ALA A 8 -6.95 2.36 7.50
CA ALA A 8 -6.16 3.31 8.28
C ALA A 8 -6.34 3.14 9.81
N ASP A 9 -5.86 2.06 10.39
CA ASP A 9 -6.07 1.73 11.81
C ASP A 9 -4.73 1.59 12.56
N LEU A 10 -4.60 2.20 13.74
CA LEU A 10 -3.41 2.11 14.60
C LEU A 10 -3.04 0.66 14.98
N ARG A 11 -4.00 -0.28 14.96
CA ARG A 11 -3.75 -1.72 15.14
C ARG A 11 -2.74 -2.27 14.13
N VAL A 12 -2.73 -1.69 12.93
CA VAL A 12 -1.83 -2.04 11.84
C VAL A 12 -0.38 -1.65 12.19
N LEU A 13 -0.17 -0.45 12.73
CA LEU A 13 1.14 0.00 13.19
C LEU A 13 1.67 -0.91 14.31
N SER A 14 0.81 -1.25 15.27
CA SER A 14 1.15 -2.17 16.36
C SER A 14 1.52 -3.57 15.84
N PHE A 15 0.78 -4.09 14.87
CA PHE A 15 1.09 -5.38 14.26
C PHE A 15 2.44 -5.35 13.53
N ALA A 16 2.66 -4.35 12.69
CA ALA A 16 3.89 -4.19 11.93
C ALA A 16 5.13 -4.01 12.81
N SER A 17 5.00 -3.37 13.98
CA SER A 17 6.11 -3.25 14.95
C SER A 17 6.63 -4.58 15.49
N LYS A 18 5.83 -5.65 15.42
CA LYS A 18 6.20 -7.02 15.86
C LYS A 18 6.86 -7.84 14.75
N LEU A 19 6.94 -7.31 13.54
CA LEU A 19 7.51 -7.99 12.39
C LEU A 19 9.00 -7.66 12.27
N ALA A 20 9.78 -8.60 11.76
CA ALA A 20 11.15 -8.30 11.34
C ALA A 20 11.14 -7.21 10.24
N PRO A 21 12.22 -6.41 10.09
CA PRO A 21 12.31 -5.38 9.07
C PRO A 21 11.90 -5.90 7.70
N CYS A 22 10.89 -5.28 7.09
CA CYS A 22 10.35 -5.72 5.83
C CYS A 22 9.77 -4.55 5.04
N THR A 23 9.91 -4.59 3.71
CA THR A 23 9.21 -3.67 2.82
C THR A 23 7.70 -3.90 2.89
N VAL A 24 7.00 -2.80 3.09
CA VAL A 24 5.55 -2.60 3.05
C VAL A 24 5.21 -1.91 1.73
N ALA A 25 4.18 -2.42 1.05
CA ALA A 25 3.62 -1.78 -0.12
C ALA A 25 2.11 -1.72 0.04
N MET A 26 1.50 -0.59 -0.35
CA MET A 26 0.07 -0.32 -0.22
C MET A 26 -0.45 0.31 -1.52
N GLU A 27 -1.70 0.07 -1.91
CA GLU A 27 -2.33 0.83 -3.00
C GLU A 27 -2.64 2.26 -2.55
N ALA A 28 -2.52 3.24 -3.45
CA ALA A 28 -2.86 4.63 -3.17
C ALA A 28 -4.35 4.77 -2.82
N CYS A 29 -4.62 4.95 -1.54
CA CYS A 29 -5.93 5.21 -0.97
C CYS A 29 -5.80 6.17 0.21
N CYS A 30 -6.92 6.73 0.68
CA CYS A 30 -6.93 7.65 1.83
C CYS A 30 -6.21 7.06 3.06
N GLY A 31 -6.31 5.74 3.27
CA GLY A 31 -5.64 5.08 4.38
C GLY A 31 -4.14 4.87 4.20
N ALA A 32 -3.68 4.57 2.99
CA ALA A 32 -2.26 4.49 2.69
C ALA A 32 -1.56 5.83 2.89
N HIS A 33 -2.20 6.93 2.51
CA HIS A 33 -1.69 8.28 2.77
C HIS A 33 -1.58 8.57 4.27
N TYR A 34 -2.58 8.19 5.08
CA TYR A 34 -2.46 8.33 6.54
C TYR A 34 -1.28 7.52 7.11
N LEU A 35 -1.12 6.26 6.68
CA LEU A 35 -0.07 5.37 7.16
C LEU A 35 1.34 5.78 6.73
N HIS A 36 1.49 6.46 5.59
CA HIS A 36 2.79 6.94 5.10
C HIS A 36 3.50 7.88 6.08
N ARG A 37 2.77 8.58 6.96
CA ARG A 37 3.35 9.41 8.04
C ARG A 37 4.18 8.60 9.04
N PHE A 38 3.81 7.33 9.23
CA PHE A 38 4.50 6.41 10.11
C PHE A 38 5.54 5.56 9.37
N TRP A 39 5.41 5.46 8.04
CA TRP A 39 6.28 4.70 7.15
C TRP A 39 6.74 5.49 5.93
N PRO A 40 7.61 6.51 6.12
CA PRO A 40 8.02 7.42 5.04
C PRO A 40 8.87 6.73 3.96
N ASN A 41 9.48 5.58 4.26
CA ASN A 41 10.34 4.84 3.32
C ASN A 41 9.59 3.71 2.58
N GLU A 42 8.29 3.58 2.76
CA GLU A 42 7.49 2.50 2.19
C GLU A 42 6.71 2.95 0.95
N GLY A 43 6.49 2.02 0.02
CA GLY A 43 5.98 2.32 -1.31
C GLY A 43 4.46 2.37 -1.41
N THR A 44 3.91 3.50 -1.84
CA THR A 44 2.51 3.58 -2.26
C THR A 44 2.41 3.32 -3.76
N MET A 45 1.57 2.37 -4.18
CA MET A 45 1.43 1.94 -5.56
C MET A 45 0.22 2.62 -6.21
N SER A 46 0.36 3.15 -7.42
CA SER A 46 -0.78 3.73 -8.14
C SER A 46 -1.81 2.63 -8.51
N PRO A 47 -3.12 2.91 -8.36
CA PRO A 47 -4.19 1.96 -8.69
C PRO A 47 -4.16 1.53 -10.16
N GLU A 48 -3.60 2.34 -11.07
CA GLU A 48 -3.47 1.96 -12.50
C GLU A 48 -2.49 0.80 -12.74
N TYR A 49 -1.51 0.61 -11.85
CA TYR A 49 -0.56 -0.51 -11.92
C TYR A 49 -1.00 -1.69 -11.05
N VAL A 50 -1.83 -1.46 -10.04
CA VAL A 50 -2.40 -2.53 -9.21
C VAL A 50 -3.53 -3.23 -9.96
N ARG A 51 -4.45 -2.48 -10.58
CA ARG A 51 -5.63 -3.02 -11.29
C ARG A 51 -5.33 -4.14 -12.31
N PRO A 52 -4.31 -4.03 -13.18
CA PRO A 52 -3.98 -5.10 -14.13
C PRO A 52 -3.47 -6.38 -13.47
N CYS A 53 -2.96 -6.29 -12.24
CA CYS A 53 -2.44 -7.42 -11.48
C CYS A 53 -3.51 -8.11 -10.62
N VAL A 54 -4.72 -7.54 -10.50
CA VAL A 54 -5.82 -8.11 -9.72
C VAL A 54 -6.41 -9.30 -10.49
N LYS A 55 -6.39 -10.47 -9.84
CA LYS A 55 -7.05 -11.68 -10.38
C LYS A 55 -8.57 -11.52 -10.34
N ALA A 56 -9.28 -12.23 -11.22
CA ALA A 56 -10.74 -12.24 -11.25
C ALA A 56 -11.35 -12.55 -9.86
N GLN A 57 -12.52 -11.98 -9.58
CA GLN A 57 -13.22 -11.98 -8.28
C GLN A 57 -12.42 -11.30 -7.16
N LYS A 58 -12.78 -10.05 -6.85
CA LYS A 58 -12.10 -9.22 -5.86
C LYS A 58 -12.20 -9.82 -4.45
N ASN A 59 -11.06 -9.94 -3.77
CA ASN A 59 -10.94 -10.23 -2.34
C ASN A 59 -9.63 -9.65 -1.80
N ASP A 60 -9.51 -9.53 -0.48
CA ASP A 60 -8.37 -8.87 0.17
C ASP A 60 -7.03 -9.56 -0.11
N ASP A 61 -7.01 -10.89 -0.15
CA ASP A 61 -5.80 -11.67 -0.43
C ASP A 61 -5.28 -11.44 -1.86
N ARG A 62 -6.18 -11.31 -2.84
CA ARG A 62 -5.85 -11.04 -4.24
C ARG A 62 -5.44 -9.59 -4.47
N ASP A 63 -6.04 -8.64 -3.76
CA ASP A 63 -5.61 -7.24 -3.77
C ASP A 63 -4.19 -7.12 -3.20
N ALA A 64 -3.90 -7.82 -2.09
CA ALA A 64 -2.55 -7.92 -1.54
C ALA A 64 -1.56 -8.57 -2.52
N GLU A 65 -1.97 -9.63 -3.23
CA GLU A 65 -1.14 -10.25 -4.27
C GLU A 65 -0.88 -9.29 -5.45
N ALA A 66 -1.89 -8.53 -5.88
CA ALA A 66 -1.76 -7.58 -6.97
C ALA A 66 -0.78 -6.45 -6.64
N ILE A 67 -0.85 -5.90 -5.43
CA ILE A 67 0.12 -4.90 -4.93
C ILE A 67 1.54 -5.50 -4.93
N ARG A 68 1.68 -6.77 -4.57
CA ARG A 68 2.98 -7.47 -4.60
C ARG A 68 3.56 -7.56 -5.98
N ILE A 69 2.73 -7.99 -6.92
CA ILE A 69 3.14 -8.19 -8.31
C ILE A 69 3.53 -6.83 -8.88
N SER A 70 2.66 -5.83 -8.73
CA SER A 70 2.89 -4.45 -9.17
C SER A 70 4.23 -3.90 -8.67
N ARG A 71 4.51 -4.02 -7.35
CA ARG A 71 5.76 -3.53 -6.76
C ARG A 71 7.00 -4.30 -7.23
N ARG A 72 6.85 -5.54 -7.69
CA ARG A 72 7.96 -6.36 -8.22
C ARG A 72 8.21 -6.10 -9.71
N THR A 73 7.19 -5.73 -10.45
CA THR A 73 7.26 -5.58 -11.91
C THR A 73 7.49 -4.15 -12.36
N SER A 74 7.22 -3.15 -11.51
CA SER A 74 7.30 -1.74 -11.89
C SER A 74 7.71 -0.86 -10.70
N ASP A 75 8.91 -0.29 -10.76
CA ASP A 75 9.36 0.71 -9.77
C ASP A 75 8.71 2.08 -10.05
N ASP A 76 8.43 2.39 -11.32
CA ASP A 76 7.69 3.60 -11.76
C ASP A 76 6.23 3.65 -11.28
N ALA A 77 5.71 2.53 -10.77
CA ALA A 77 4.36 2.45 -10.23
C ALA A 77 4.23 3.03 -8.81
N VAL A 78 5.36 3.39 -8.20
CA VAL A 78 5.44 3.99 -6.88
C VAL A 78 5.13 5.48 -6.98
N VAL A 79 4.07 5.91 -6.32
CA VAL A 79 3.65 7.31 -6.30
C VAL A 79 4.17 8.04 -5.08
N GLU A 80 4.58 9.28 -5.31
CA GLU A 80 4.89 10.26 -4.28
C GLU A 80 3.70 10.46 -3.33
N PHE A 81 4.02 10.70 -2.07
CA PHE A 81 3.03 10.95 -1.05
C PHE A 81 2.38 12.32 -1.26
N LYS A 82 1.05 12.35 -1.30
CA LYS A 82 0.29 13.60 -1.26
C LYS A 82 0.17 14.08 0.18
N SER A 83 0.61 15.31 0.42
CA SER A 83 0.42 15.97 1.71
C SER A 83 -1.07 16.13 2.03
N GLU A 84 -1.38 16.31 3.32
CA GLU A 84 -2.75 16.41 3.84
C GLU A 84 -3.55 17.55 3.18
N ALA A 85 -2.86 18.62 2.74
CA ALA A 85 -3.46 19.75 2.01
C ALA A 85 -3.80 19.45 0.54
N GLN A 86 -3.28 18.35 -0.01
CA GLN A 86 -3.52 17.91 -1.40
C GLN A 86 -4.59 16.81 -1.49
N LEU A 87 -5.14 16.39 -0.34
CA LEU A 87 -6.26 15.47 -0.27
C LEU A 87 -7.54 16.30 -0.26
N ASP A 88 -8.36 16.21 -1.31
CA ASP A 88 -9.69 16.83 -1.38
C ASP A 88 -10.65 16.13 -0.38
N VAL A 89 -10.51 16.45 0.90
CA VAL A 89 -11.42 16.01 1.99
C VAL A 89 -12.67 16.88 2.03
#